data_AF-A0AAJ4SJA7-F1
#
_entry.id   AF-A0AAJ4SJA7-F1
#
_cell.length_a   1.000
_cell.length_b   1.000
_cell.length_c   1.000
_cell.angle_alpha   90.00
_cell.angle_beta   90.00
_cell.angle_gamma   90.00
#
_symmetry.space_group_name_H-M   'P 1'
#
loop_
_entity.id
_entity.type
_entity.pdbx_description
1 polymer ?
#
loop_
_entity_poly.entity_id
_entity_poly.type
_entity_poly.pdbx_seq_one_letter_code
_entity_poly.pdbx_strand_id
1 'polypeptide(L)'
;MKKLQEKSIEIFENGIYGKVEKAKSLKRDHDDKIDELKALDNKIDYHRRNDDYAEVTRLKREQKTLEDEIEVLDNRLKEEDYSILEDDYISFYEAFDKELEPIKAEHEKLRKEMKDKIKELGEVYERMIINKNNAGRRISRKQYVDRTKTDYNPLYKGQILANEVQIGGNTTPHAYRNLVMSELKAASLKDYQAYYYNEKQW
;
A
#
# COMPACT_ATOMS: atom_id res chain seq x y z
N MET A 1 13.76 -2.59 18.87
CA MET A 1 13.73 -1.71 17.68
C MET A 1 14.05 -0.30 18.14
N LYS A 2 15.01 0.37 17.49
CA LYS A 2 15.24 1.81 17.73
C LYS A 2 14.01 2.54 17.20
N LYS A 3 13.43 3.48 17.96
CA LYS A 3 12.31 4.30 17.47
C LYS A 3 12.78 4.99 16.18
N LEU A 4 12.11 4.71 15.06
CA LEU A 4 12.42 5.39 13.80
C LEU A 4 12.22 6.89 14.01
N GLN A 5 13.04 7.71 13.36
CA GLN A 5 12.73 9.13 13.27
C GLN A 5 11.45 9.27 12.45
N GLU A 6 10.47 9.98 12.98
CA GLU A 6 9.15 10.19 12.37
C GLU A 6 8.99 11.68 11.97
N LYS A 7 10.10 12.36 11.68
CA LYS A 7 10.12 13.80 11.41
C LYS A 7 9.40 14.12 10.10
N SER A 8 9.50 13.25 9.09
CA SER A 8 8.73 13.43 7.85
C SER A 8 7.22 13.36 8.10
N ILE A 9 6.77 12.44 8.96
CA ILE A 9 5.36 12.30 9.37
C ILE A 9 4.93 13.54 10.17
N GLU A 10 5.74 13.99 11.13
CA GLU A 10 5.46 15.19 11.93
C GLU A 10 5.32 16.45 11.07
N ILE A 11 6.25 16.68 10.13
CA ILE A 11 6.18 17.81 9.18
C ILE A 11 4.92 17.69 8.30
N PHE A 12 4.59 16.49 7.86
CA PHE A 12 3.38 16.27 7.07
C PHE A 12 2.13 16.61 7.87
N GLU A 13 1.94 16.05 9.05
CA GLU A 13 0.73 16.24 9.85
C GLU A 13 0.58 17.67 10.35
N ASN A 14 1.63 18.22 10.96
CA ASN A 14 1.59 19.53 11.62
C ASN A 14 1.87 20.70 10.67
N GLY A 15 2.63 20.48 9.59
CA GLY A 15 3.06 21.53 8.66
C GLY A 15 2.25 21.57 7.38
N ILE A 16 2.07 20.44 6.70
CA ILE A 16 1.50 20.42 5.33
C ILE A 16 -0.01 20.13 5.36
N TYR A 17 -0.41 19.03 5.99
CA TYR A 17 -1.78 18.53 5.95
C TYR A 17 -2.76 19.54 6.56
N GLY A 18 -2.43 20.08 7.74
CA GLY A 18 -3.25 21.10 8.40
C GLY A 18 -3.47 22.35 7.54
N LYS A 19 -2.41 22.86 6.87
CA LYS A 19 -2.50 24.03 5.98
C LYS A 19 -3.39 23.74 4.77
N VAL A 20 -3.24 22.56 4.15
CA VAL A 20 -4.06 22.15 3.00
C VAL A 20 -5.54 22.04 3.36
N GLU A 21 -5.87 21.43 4.50
CA GLU A 21 -7.28 21.30 4.91
C GLU A 21 -7.91 22.67 5.22
N LYS A 22 -7.19 23.56 5.89
CA LYS A 22 -7.64 24.95 6.11
C LYS A 22 -7.86 25.70 4.78
N ALA A 23 -6.90 25.58 3.86
CA ALA A 23 -6.97 26.22 2.54
C ALA A 23 -8.13 25.70 1.69
N LYS A 24 -8.47 24.40 1.76
CA LYS A 24 -9.63 23.83 1.07
C LYS A 24 -10.93 24.47 1.51
N SER A 25 -11.13 24.66 2.82
CA SER A 25 -12.33 25.32 3.34
C SER A 25 -12.40 26.76 2.84
N LEU A 26 -11.29 27.50 2.96
CA LEU A 26 -11.24 28.90 2.57
C LEU A 26 -11.43 29.10 1.05
N LYS A 27 -10.88 28.19 0.25
CA LYS A 27 -11.06 28.17 -1.21
C LYS A 27 -12.50 27.88 -1.61
N ARG A 28 -13.20 27.02 -0.85
CA ARG A 28 -14.62 26.77 -1.08
C ARG A 28 -15.45 28.04 -0.83
N ASP A 29 -15.20 28.73 0.27
CA ASP A 29 -15.87 30.00 0.58
C ASP A 29 -15.60 31.05 -0.52
N HIS A 30 -14.35 31.10 -1.01
CA HIS A 30 -13.97 31.96 -2.13
C HIS A 30 -14.72 31.61 -3.42
N ASP A 31 -14.79 30.33 -3.78
CA ASP A 31 -15.46 29.87 -4.99
C ASP A 31 -16.97 30.13 -4.93
N ASP A 32 -17.60 29.92 -3.76
CA ASP A 32 -19.01 30.24 -3.52
C ASP A 32 -19.27 31.76 -3.72
N LYS A 33 -18.35 32.63 -3.26
CA LYS A 33 -18.44 34.10 -3.45
C LYS A 33 -18.28 34.53 -4.90
N ILE A 34 -17.39 33.88 -5.65
CA ILE A 34 -17.27 34.12 -7.09
C ILE A 34 -18.57 33.76 -7.82
N ASP A 35 -19.23 32.68 -7.43
CA ASP A 35 -20.50 32.29 -8.04
C ASP A 35 -21.65 33.25 -7.67
N GLU A 36 -21.67 33.78 -6.43
CA GLU A 36 -22.56 34.89 -6.04
C GLU A 36 -22.33 36.15 -6.90
N LEU A 37 -21.06 36.52 -7.13
CA LEU A 37 -20.69 37.68 -7.96
C LEU A 37 -21.19 37.52 -9.40
N LYS A 38 -20.98 36.35 -10.03
CA LYS A 38 -21.50 36.04 -11.38
C LYS A 38 -23.02 36.14 -11.45
N ALA A 39 -23.72 35.65 -10.41
CA ALA A 39 -25.17 35.74 -10.35
C ALA A 39 -25.63 37.20 -10.23
N LEU A 40 -24.89 38.03 -9.48
CA LEU A 40 -25.18 39.44 -9.31
C LEU A 40 -24.94 40.24 -10.60
N ASP A 41 -23.87 39.96 -11.34
CA ASP A 41 -23.59 40.58 -12.64
C ASP A 41 -24.74 40.33 -13.64
N ASN A 42 -25.25 39.10 -13.69
CA ASN A 42 -26.40 38.77 -14.52
C ASN A 42 -27.66 39.57 -14.13
N LYS A 43 -27.89 39.79 -12.83
CA LYS A 43 -29.00 40.64 -12.35
C LYS A 43 -28.79 42.10 -12.73
N ILE A 44 -27.58 42.63 -12.57
CA ILE A 44 -27.23 44.00 -12.97
C ILE A 44 -27.51 44.21 -14.45
N ASP A 45 -27.09 43.28 -15.31
CA ASP A 45 -27.33 43.36 -16.75
C ASP A 45 -28.82 43.28 -17.11
N TYR A 46 -29.60 42.46 -16.40
CA TYR A 46 -31.05 42.42 -16.55
C TYR A 46 -31.70 43.78 -16.23
N HIS A 47 -31.41 44.36 -15.06
CA HIS A 47 -32.00 45.66 -14.67
C HIS A 47 -31.51 46.80 -15.58
N ARG A 48 -30.25 46.76 -16.04
CA ARG A 48 -29.70 47.73 -17.00
C ARG A 48 -30.44 47.67 -18.34
N ARG A 49 -30.78 46.49 -18.85
CA ARG A 49 -31.55 46.32 -20.10
C ARG A 49 -33.01 46.79 -19.98
N ASN A 50 -33.52 46.88 -18.75
CA ASN A 50 -34.87 47.37 -18.45
C ASN A 50 -34.88 48.82 -17.94
N ASP A 51 -33.78 49.57 -18.10
CA ASP A 51 -33.61 50.97 -17.69
C ASP A 51 -33.87 51.25 -16.18
N ASP A 52 -33.76 50.23 -15.32
CA ASP A 52 -33.91 50.36 -13.86
C ASP A 52 -32.56 50.74 -13.22
N TYR A 53 -32.13 51.97 -13.47
CA TYR A 53 -30.82 52.46 -13.01
C TYR A 53 -30.71 52.62 -11.48
N ALA A 54 -31.84 52.74 -10.78
CA ALA A 54 -31.88 52.78 -9.33
C ALA A 54 -31.44 51.42 -8.76
N GLU A 55 -32.03 50.34 -9.26
CA GLU A 55 -31.65 48.98 -8.84
C GLU A 55 -30.25 48.60 -9.31
N VAL A 56 -29.83 49.01 -10.52
CA VAL A 56 -28.44 48.84 -10.97
C VAL A 56 -27.45 49.48 -10.00
N THR A 57 -27.73 50.68 -9.50
CA THR A 57 -26.85 51.37 -8.55
C THR A 57 -26.80 50.66 -7.21
N ARG A 58 -27.93 50.11 -6.74
CA ARG A 58 -27.99 49.30 -5.52
C ARG A 58 -27.17 48.02 -5.67
N LEU A 59 -27.39 47.26 -6.74
CA LEU A 59 -26.69 46.01 -7.03
C LEU A 59 -25.18 46.22 -7.24
N LYS A 60 -24.74 47.33 -7.85
CA LYS A 60 -23.31 47.66 -7.98
C LYS A 60 -22.62 47.90 -6.63
N ARG A 61 -23.34 48.38 -5.61
CA ARG A 61 -22.77 48.49 -4.26
C ARG A 61 -22.56 47.11 -3.63
N GLU A 62 -23.53 46.22 -3.83
CA GLU A 62 -23.46 44.82 -3.40
C GLU A 62 -22.33 44.06 -4.12
N GLN A 63 -22.14 44.34 -5.42
CA GLN A 63 -21.04 43.82 -6.23
C GLN A 63 -19.68 44.20 -5.64
N LYS A 64 -19.51 45.49 -5.33
CA LYS A 64 -18.28 45.97 -4.72
C LYS A 64 -18.01 45.29 -3.37
N THR A 65 -19.04 45.11 -2.53
CA THR A 65 -18.88 44.40 -1.25
C THR A 65 -18.41 42.95 -1.46
N LEU A 66 -18.96 42.24 -2.44
CA LEU A 66 -18.51 40.88 -2.78
C LEU A 66 -17.08 40.87 -3.32
N GLU A 67 -16.69 41.83 -4.16
CA GLU A 67 -15.32 41.97 -4.67
C GLU A 67 -14.32 42.22 -3.52
N ASP A 68 -14.67 43.09 -2.57
CA ASP A 68 -13.86 43.35 -1.38
C ASP A 68 -13.74 42.07 -0.49
N GLU A 69 -14.82 41.30 -0.33
CA GLU A 69 -14.79 40.01 0.40
C GLU A 69 -13.91 38.96 -0.29
N ILE A 70 -13.98 38.86 -1.63
CA ILE A 70 -13.14 37.97 -2.43
C ILE A 70 -11.66 38.34 -2.27
N GLU A 71 -11.32 39.62 -2.34
CA GLU A 71 -9.94 40.09 -2.15
C GLU A 71 -9.38 39.71 -0.77
N VAL A 72 -10.21 39.80 0.28
CA VAL A 72 -9.83 39.35 1.64
C VAL A 72 -9.54 37.85 1.66
N LEU A 73 -10.38 37.02 1.02
CA LEU A 73 -10.17 35.57 0.95
C LEU A 73 -8.91 35.23 0.15
N ASP A 74 -8.67 35.91 -0.97
CA ASP A 74 -7.47 35.76 -1.81
C ASP A 74 -6.19 36.09 -1.04
N ASN A 75 -6.21 37.15 -0.22
CA ASN A 75 -5.07 37.52 0.60
C ASN A 75 -4.84 36.53 1.73
N ARG A 76 -5.91 36.04 2.38
CA ARG A 76 -5.82 35.00 3.40
C ARG A 76 -5.28 33.68 2.87
N LEU A 77 -5.64 33.28 1.65
CA LEU A 77 -5.10 32.07 1.00
C LEU A 77 -3.58 32.13 0.77
N LYS A 78 -2.99 33.33 0.74
CA LYS A 78 -1.54 33.54 0.61
C LYS A 78 -0.82 33.59 1.95
N GLU A 79 -1.54 33.66 3.06
CA GLU A 79 -0.95 33.63 4.40
C GLU A 79 -0.30 32.26 4.67
N GLU A 80 0.74 32.26 5.50
CA GLU A 80 1.53 31.06 5.82
C GLU A 80 0.70 29.90 6.40
N ASP A 81 -0.41 30.21 7.08
CA ASP A 81 -1.32 29.22 7.65
C ASP A 81 -2.18 28.46 6.61
N TYR A 82 -2.24 28.97 5.38
CA TYR A 82 -3.05 28.41 4.27
C TYR A 82 -2.20 28.08 3.04
N SER A 83 -0.92 28.43 3.05
CA SER A 83 0.01 28.19 1.95
C SER A 83 1.19 27.33 2.41
N ILE A 84 1.50 26.31 1.62
CA ILE A 84 2.70 25.50 1.83
C ILE A 84 3.89 26.29 1.29
N LEU A 85 4.85 26.59 2.15
CA LEU A 85 6.07 27.29 1.77
C LEU A 85 7.06 26.32 1.12
N GLU A 86 7.98 26.84 0.30
CA GLU A 86 9.05 26.02 -0.30
C GLU A 86 9.86 25.29 0.78
N ASP A 87 10.13 25.96 1.90
CA ASP A 87 10.84 25.40 3.04
C ASP A 87 10.10 24.22 3.70
N ASP A 88 8.76 24.19 3.65
CA ASP A 88 7.95 23.07 4.14
C ASP A 88 8.21 21.83 3.27
N TYR A 89 8.25 22.00 1.94
CA TYR A 89 8.56 20.92 1.00
C TYR A 89 9.99 20.42 1.16
N ILE A 90 10.96 21.33 1.20
CA ILE A 90 12.38 20.99 1.37
C ILE A 90 12.55 20.19 2.67
N SER A 91 12.03 20.70 3.78
CA SER A 91 12.14 20.07 5.09
C SER A 91 11.50 18.68 5.12
N PHE A 92 10.33 18.52 4.48
CA PHE A 92 9.66 17.23 4.37
C PHE A 92 10.49 16.23 3.57
N TYR A 93 10.94 16.60 2.36
CA TYR A 93 11.67 15.68 1.48
C TYR A 93 13.04 15.32 2.04
N GLU A 94 13.76 16.26 2.66
CA GLU A 94 15.03 15.97 3.33
C GLU A 94 14.84 14.97 4.48
N ALA A 95 13.80 15.15 5.31
CA ALA A 95 13.47 14.21 6.37
C ALA A 95 13.06 12.85 5.81
N PHE A 96 12.18 12.84 4.81
CA PHE A 96 11.66 11.66 4.15
C PHE A 96 12.77 10.81 3.54
N ASP A 97 13.66 11.41 2.74
CA ASP A 97 14.73 10.68 2.08
C ASP A 97 15.71 10.09 3.09
N LYS A 98 16.04 10.86 4.13
CA LYS A 98 16.92 10.41 5.22
C LYS A 98 16.31 9.25 6.02
N GLU A 99 15.01 9.28 6.27
CA GLU A 99 14.28 8.25 7.03
C GLU A 99 14.02 7.00 6.19
N LEU A 100 13.75 7.16 4.89
CA LEU A 100 13.43 6.08 3.97
C LEU A 100 14.65 5.25 3.57
N GLU A 101 15.82 5.88 3.43
CA GLU A 101 17.05 5.20 3.01
C GLU A 101 17.44 3.99 3.91
N PRO A 102 17.52 4.11 5.25
CA PRO A 102 17.81 2.95 6.10
C PRO A 102 16.71 1.88 6.02
N ILE A 103 15.44 2.26 5.79
CA ILE A 103 14.33 1.32 5.61
C ILE A 103 14.51 0.54 4.31
N LYS A 104 14.85 1.20 3.20
CA LYS A 104 15.14 0.56 1.90
C LYS A 104 16.32 -0.40 2.01
N ALA A 105 17.39 0.03 2.67
CA ALA A 105 18.59 -0.77 2.86
C ALA A 105 18.29 -2.04 3.67
N GLU A 106 17.53 -1.91 4.76
CA GLU A 106 17.11 -3.06 5.57
C GLU A 106 16.15 -3.98 4.81
N HIS A 107 15.21 -3.41 4.05
CA HIS A 107 14.28 -4.19 3.23
C HIS A 107 15.02 -5.01 2.16
N GLU A 108 16.04 -4.47 1.50
CA GLU A 108 16.84 -5.22 0.53
C GLU A 108 17.68 -6.33 1.20
N LYS A 109 18.15 -6.15 2.44
CA LYS A 109 18.78 -7.24 3.20
C LYS A 109 17.78 -8.35 3.50
N LEU A 110 16.61 -8.02 4.02
CA LEU A 110 15.53 -8.99 4.31
C LEU A 110 15.07 -9.71 3.04
N ARG A 111 15.02 -9.02 1.89
CA ARG A 111 14.73 -9.62 0.60
C ARG A 111 15.78 -10.65 0.19
N LYS A 112 17.07 -10.37 0.41
CA LYS A 112 18.15 -11.32 0.14
C LYS A 112 18.05 -12.53 1.08
N GLU A 113 17.83 -12.30 2.37
CA GLU A 113 17.62 -13.37 3.35
C GLU A 113 16.45 -14.28 2.95
N MET A 114 15.33 -13.71 2.50
CA MET A 114 14.18 -14.48 2.02
C MET A 114 14.53 -15.35 0.80
N LYS A 115 15.35 -14.85 -0.14
CA LYS A 115 15.82 -15.65 -1.29
C LYS A 115 16.70 -16.80 -0.84
N ASP A 116 17.58 -16.57 0.12
CA ASP A 116 18.46 -17.62 0.67
C ASP A 116 17.62 -18.70 1.37
N LYS A 117 16.59 -18.32 2.13
CA LYS A 117 15.65 -19.27 2.75
C LYS A 117 14.86 -20.09 1.74
N ILE A 118 14.46 -19.50 0.62
CA ILE A 118 13.82 -20.24 -0.49
C ILE A 118 14.79 -21.26 -1.10
N LYS A 119 16.07 -20.91 -1.23
CA LYS A 119 17.10 -21.84 -1.71
C LYS A 119 17.31 -23.00 -0.74
N GLU A 120 17.46 -22.71 0.56
CA GLU A 120 17.56 -23.73 1.62
C GLU A 120 16.36 -24.69 1.59
N LEU A 121 15.14 -24.17 1.39
CA LEU A 121 13.94 -24.99 1.22
C LEU A 121 14.07 -25.96 0.04
N GLY A 122 14.60 -25.49 -1.10
CA GLY A 122 14.87 -26.32 -2.28
C GLY A 122 15.88 -27.45 -2.00
N GLU A 123 16.95 -27.15 -1.27
CA GLU A 123 17.98 -28.14 -0.88
C GLU A 123 17.43 -29.21 0.08
N VAL A 124 16.56 -28.81 1.01
CA VAL A 124 15.84 -29.76 1.88
C VAL A 124 14.91 -30.64 1.04
N TYR A 125 14.18 -30.05 0.09
CA TYR A 125 13.28 -30.78 -0.79
C TYR A 125 14.03 -31.80 -1.66
N GLU A 126 15.19 -31.44 -2.22
CA GLU A 126 16.03 -32.35 -2.98
C GLU A 126 16.47 -33.57 -2.16
N ARG A 127 16.97 -33.35 -0.94
CA ARG A 127 17.34 -34.45 -0.03
C ARG A 127 16.16 -35.36 0.29
N MET A 128 14.97 -34.80 0.46
CA MET A 128 13.74 -35.57 0.65
C MET A 128 13.41 -36.43 -0.56
N ILE A 129 13.56 -35.91 -1.79
CA ILE A 129 13.35 -36.68 -3.02
C ILE A 129 14.38 -37.81 -3.18
N ILE A 130 15.65 -37.55 -2.87
CA ILE A 130 16.70 -38.60 -2.86
C ILE A 130 16.33 -39.70 -1.88
N ASN A 131 15.92 -39.35 -0.66
CA ASN A 131 15.47 -40.31 0.34
C ASN A 131 14.25 -41.10 -0.15
N LYS A 132 13.28 -40.43 -0.78
CA LYS A 132 12.09 -41.07 -1.35
C LYS A 132 12.44 -42.07 -2.45
N ASN A 133 13.35 -41.71 -3.36
CA ASN A 133 13.84 -42.60 -4.40
C ASN A 133 14.54 -43.82 -3.81
N ASN A 134 15.36 -43.62 -2.79
CA ASN A 134 16.04 -44.69 -2.06
C ASN A 134 15.07 -45.65 -1.36
N ALA A 135 13.95 -45.17 -0.82
CA ALA A 135 12.90 -46.04 -0.31
C ALA A 135 12.20 -46.79 -1.44
N GLY A 136 11.88 -46.12 -2.56
CA GLY A 136 11.27 -46.77 -3.73
C GLY A 136 12.09 -47.95 -4.24
N ARG A 137 13.42 -47.80 -4.32
CA ARG A 137 14.34 -48.89 -4.65
C ARG A 137 14.22 -50.09 -3.72
N ARG A 138 14.08 -49.87 -2.40
CA ARG A 138 13.94 -50.93 -1.39
C ARG A 138 12.56 -51.58 -1.46
N ILE A 139 11.50 -50.78 -1.59
CA ILE A 139 10.12 -51.26 -1.74
C ILE A 139 9.99 -52.13 -2.99
N SER A 140 10.53 -51.69 -4.13
CA SER A 140 10.57 -52.45 -5.39
C SER A 140 11.22 -53.82 -5.22
N ARG A 141 12.39 -53.87 -4.55
CA ARG A 141 13.09 -55.13 -4.26
C ARG A 141 12.30 -56.03 -3.33
N LYS A 142 11.70 -55.48 -2.26
CA LYS A 142 10.81 -56.21 -1.36
C LYS A 142 9.63 -56.82 -2.13
N GLN A 143 8.96 -56.03 -2.97
CA GLN A 143 7.83 -56.49 -3.79
C GLN A 143 8.22 -57.65 -4.72
N TYR A 144 9.40 -57.58 -5.34
CA TYR A 144 9.91 -58.67 -6.16
C TYR A 144 10.12 -59.95 -5.33
N VAL A 145 10.82 -59.87 -4.20
CA VAL A 145 11.07 -61.02 -3.29
C VAL A 145 9.77 -61.60 -2.73
N ASP A 146 8.78 -60.77 -2.45
CA ASP A 146 7.48 -61.27 -1.99
C ASP A 146 6.74 -62.03 -3.11
N ARG A 147 6.84 -61.57 -4.36
CA ARG A 147 6.18 -62.21 -5.52
C ARG A 147 6.78 -63.56 -5.89
N THR A 148 8.07 -63.79 -5.66
CA THR A 148 8.70 -65.10 -5.96
C THR A 148 8.09 -66.25 -5.16
N LYS A 149 7.34 -65.96 -4.09
CA LYS A 149 6.62 -66.96 -3.29
C LYS A 149 5.37 -67.50 -3.98
N THR A 150 4.80 -66.75 -4.93
CA THR A 150 3.49 -67.05 -5.53
C THR A 150 3.48 -67.03 -7.06
N ASP A 151 4.52 -66.47 -7.69
CA ASP A 151 4.63 -66.28 -9.13
C ASP A 151 5.94 -66.91 -9.66
N TYR A 152 5.85 -67.66 -10.76
CA TYR A 152 6.98 -68.35 -11.40
C TYR A 152 7.84 -67.43 -12.29
N ASN A 153 7.35 -66.24 -12.66
CA ASN A 153 8.12 -65.26 -13.44
C ASN A 153 7.88 -63.81 -12.97
N PRO A 154 8.31 -63.46 -11.75
CA PRO A 154 8.06 -62.14 -11.18
C PRO A 154 8.78 -61.03 -11.97
N LEU A 155 8.08 -59.92 -12.22
CA LEU A 155 8.65 -58.75 -12.89
C LEU A 155 9.35 -57.81 -11.91
N TYR A 156 10.64 -57.53 -12.14
CA TYR A 156 11.40 -56.55 -11.36
C TYR A 156 11.27 -55.15 -11.95
N LYS A 157 10.75 -54.20 -11.15
CA LYS A 157 10.53 -52.81 -11.57
C LYS A 157 11.74 -51.88 -11.40
N GLY A 158 12.79 -52.27 -10.68
CA GLY A 158 13.93 -51.38 -10.42
C GLY A 158 13.54 -50.17 -9.57
N GLN A 159 13.33 -49.02 -10.21
CA GLN A 159 12.82 -47.79 -9.60
C GLN A 159 11.31 -47.71 -9.78
N ILE A 160 10.56 -47.70 -8.67
CA ILE A 160 9.11 -47.43 -8.71
C ILE A 160 8.85 -45.92 -8.72
N LEU A 161 7.68 -45.53 -9.24
CA LEU A 161 7.27 -44.14 -9.40
C LEU A 161 7.13 -43.45 -8.04
N ALA A 162 7.36 -42.13 -8.00
CA ALA A 162 7.33 -41.37 -6.75
C ALA A 162 5.95 -41.38 -6.04
N ASN A 163 4.86 -41.60 -6.77
CA ASN A 163 3.51 -41.78 -6.22
C ASN A 163 3.24 -43.20 -5.71
N GLU A 164 3.99 -44.21 -6.16
CA GLU A 164 3.94 -45.60 -5.63
C GLU A 164 4.71 -45.72 -4.30
N VAL A 165 5.51 -44.72 -3.95
CA VAL A 165 6.31 -44.67 -2.72
C VAL A 165 5.53 -43.93 -1.63
N GLN A 166 4.81 -44.68 -0.80
CA GLN A 166 4.04 -44.17 0.35
C GLN A 166 4.92 -44.02 1.60
N ILE A 167 5.71 -42.95 1.64
CA ILE A 167 6.47 -42.53 2.83
C ILE A 167 6.37 -41.01 2.96
N GLY A 168 6.04 -40.56 4.18
CA GLY A 168 5.65 -39.18 4.43
C GLY A 168 4.23 -38.87 3.95
N GLY A 169 3.77 -37.65 4.25
CA GLY A 169 2.47 -37.14 3.78
C GLY A 169 2.51 -36.66 2.32
N ASN A 170 1.75 -35.59 2.02
CA ASN A 170 1.77 -34.99 0.68
C ASN A 170 3.08 -34.22 0.45
N THR A 171 4.08 -34.88 -0.16
CA THR A 171 5.41 -34.32 -0.41
C THR A 171 5.57 -33.69 -1.79
N THR A 172 4.48 -33.25 -2.43
CA THR A 172 4.54 -32.68 -3.79
C THR A 172 5.02 -31.22 -3.77
N PRO A 173 5.64 -30.71 -4.86
CA PRO A 173 6.01 -29.30 -4.93
C PRO A 173 4.80 -28.36 -4.74
N HIS A 174 3.64 -28.78 -5.24
CA HIS A 174 2.40 -28.01 -5.12
C HIS A 174 1.94 -27.89 -3.66
N ALA A 175 2.04 -28.95 -2.86
CA ALA A 175 1.68 -28.91 -1.45
C ALA A 175 2.56 -27.91 -0.67
N TYR A 176 3.87 -27.94 -0.89
CA TYR A 176 4.80 -27.00 -0.25
C TYR A 176 4.62 -25.57 -0.74
N ARG A 177 4.34 -25.35 -2.04
CA ARG A 177 3.98 -24.03 -2.56
C ARG A 177 2.79 -23.45 -1.79
N ASN A 178 1.72 -24.23 -1.62
CA ASN A 178 0.52 -23.76 -0.93
C ASN A 178 0.80 -23.44 0.54
N LEU A 179 1.63 -24.25 1.21
CA LEU A 179 2.08 -23.98 2.57
C LEU A 179 2.85 -22.66 2.66
N VAL A 180 3.89 -22.47 1.82
CA VAL A 180 4.68 -21.22 1.79
C VAL A 180 3.78 -20.02 1.52
N MET A 181 2.86 -20.12 0.54
CA MET A 181 1.92 -19.04 0.26
C MET A 181 0.99 -18.73 1.44
N SER A 182 0.54 -19.74 2.19
CA SER A 182 -0.31 -19.56 3.36
C SER A 182 0.43 -18.82 4.48
N GLU A 183 1.66 -19.24 4.80
CA GLU A 183 2.47 -18.60 5.84
C GLU A 183 2.79 -17.14 5.50
N LEU A 184 3.14 -16.85 4.24
CA LEU A 184 3.40 -15.48 3.80
C LEU A 184 2.15 -14.59 3.85
N LYS A 185 0.99 -15.14 3.47
CA LYS A 185 -0.28 -14.42 3.62
C LYS A 185 -0.61 -14.13 5.08
N ALA A 186 -0.42 -15.09 5.97
CA ALA A 186 -0.64 -14.90 7.40
C ALA A 186 0.27 -13.82 7.99
N ALA A 187 1.55 -13.81 7.61
CA ALA A 187 2.50 -12.77 8.03
C ALA A 187 2.08 -11.37 7.54
N SER A 188 1.68 -11.25 6.26
CA SER A 188 1.21 -9.98 5.69
C SER A 188 -0.08 -9.48 6.34
N LEU A 189 -1.04 -10.38 6.60
CA LEU A 189 -2.31 -10.00 7.21
C LEU A 189 -2.14 -9.56 8.66
N LYS A 190 -1.25 -10.21 9.43
CA LYS A 190 -0.98 -9.88 10.82
C LYS A 190 -0.49 -8.45 10.99
N ASP A 191 0.40 -7.98 10.11
CA ASP A 191 0.94 -6.63 10.15
C ASP A 191 -0.11 -5.57 9.76
N TYR A 192 -0.85 -5.82 8.67
CA TYR A 192 -1.97 -4.97 8.26
C TYR A 192 -3.03 -4.87 9.36
N GLN A 193 -3.41 -5.99 9.96
CA GLN A 193 -4.40 -6.02 11.03
C GLN A 193 -3.89 -5.31 12.29
N ALA A 194 -2.61 -5.42 12.63
CA ALA A 194 -2.04 -4.67 13.74
C ALA A 194 -2.11 -3.16 13.52
N TYR A 195 -1.93 -2.69 12.28
CA TYR A 195 -2.06 -1.26 11.95
C TYR A 195 -3.51 -0.76 12.04
N TYR A 196 -4.48 -1.52 11.53
CA TYR A 196 -5.88 -1.06 11.42
C TYR A 196 -6.74 -1.37 12.65
N TYR A 197 -6.48 -2.45 13.39
CA TYR A 197 -7.36 -2.91 14.49
C TYR A 197 -6.82 -2.65 15.89
N ASN A 198 -5.52 -2.45 16.08
CA ASN A 198 -4.96 -2.16 17.41
C ASN A 198 -4.85 -0.66 17.68
N GLU A 199 -5.80 0.15 17.20
CA GLU A 199 -5.92 1.60 17.46
C GLU A 199 -4.58 2.21 17.85
N LYS A 200 -3.71 2.52 16.86
CA LYS A 200 -2.68 3.52 17.13
C LYS A 200 -3.42 4.83 17.41
N GLN A 201 -3.87 4.98 18.66
CA GLN A 201 -3.87 6.24 19.34
C GLN A 201 -2.40 6.66 19.36
N TRP A 202 -2.09 7.64 18.54
CA TRP A 202 -0.91 8.45 18.69
C TRP A 202 -1.10 9.32 19.93
#